data_AF-A0AAQ3MQA6-F1
#
_entry.id   AF-A0AAQ3MQA6-F1
#
_cell.length_a   1.000
_cell.length_b   1.000
_cell.length_c   1.000
_cell.angle_alpha   90.00
_cell.angle_beta   90.00
_cell.angle_gamma   90.00
#
_symmetry.space_group_name_H-M   'P 1'
#
loop_
_entity.id
_entity.type
_entity.pdbx_description
1 polymer ?
#
loop_
_entity_poly.entity_id
_entity_poly.type
_entity_poly.pdbx_seq_one_letter_code
_entity_poly.pdbx_strand_id
1 'polypeptide(L)'
;MSGKWSDLPGDLLSQIANGLELIDFLSFRCVCKDWNTASLKVSPYDKSVLCDPWFLMYGGEGSKCSLLSHQNKCYSINLPELDGARCLASYEGWLLLFGQGSLFFFCPFSRAKIELPNCPLTDPSDHVAAFSAPPTSEDCIVVVLDSSSDTELRLSILCKGEDQWAKSSFLGFRFGKIETALFYEKKEFHFLDGDCGLITFNASNKTNRWKQYRLIVSRDEYPSSSSVLNYTTRKNIFQLKNEQREKGLLEANDSISTCGTIVPHSSGLCDMIIRSESIEAKTQPESRHLKGVWIQPRYFHVPSTQTW
;
A
#
# COMPACT_ATOMS: atom_id res chain seq x y z
N MET A 1 10.78 -41.40 25.69
CA MET A 1 11.13 -40.09 26.28
C MET A 1 10.50 -39.01 25.41
N SER A 2 9.63 -38.18 25.98
CA SER A 2 9.09 -37.00 25.28
C SER A 2 10.13 -35.90 25.42
N GLY A 3 10.85 -35.58 24.35
CA GLY A 3 11.75 -34.42 24.33
C GLY A 3 10.93 -33.13 24.39
N LYS A 4 11.35 -32.17 25.22
CA LYS A 4 10.65 -30.87 25.30
C LYS A 4 11.10 -29.98 24.16
N TRP A 5 10.15 -29.30 23.51
CA TRP A 5 10.43 -28.31 22.46
C TRP A 5 11.30 -27.13 22.94
N SER A 6 11.35 -26.89 24.25
CA SER A 6 12.23 -25.89 24.88
C SER A 6 13.72 -26.23 24.73
N ASP A 7 14.04 -27.51 24.55
CA ASP A 7 15.42 -28.00 24.56
C ASP A 7 15.99 -28.09 23.13
N LEU A 8 15.23 -27.60 22.14
CA LEU A 8 15.61 -27.65 20.73
C LEU A 8 16.79 -26.69 20.46
N PRO A 9 17.88 -27.16 19.85
CA PRO A 9 19.00 -26.30 19.45
C PRO A 9 18.56 -25.11 18.59
N GLY A 10 19.21 -23.97 18.80
CA GLY A 10 18.90 -22.72 18.09
C GLY A 10 18.92 -22.85 16.57
N ASP A 11 19.78 -23.69 16.00
CA ASP A 11 19.87 -23.88 14.55
C ASP A 11 18.66 -24.64 13.98
N LEU A 12 18.09 -25.58 14.74
CA LEU A 12 16.84 -26.25 14.35
C LEU A 12 15.65 -25.30 14.51
N LEU A 13 15.64 -24.46 15.55
CA LEU A 13 14.65 -23.39 15.69
C LEU A 13 14.71 -22.41 14.51
N SER A 14 15.89 -22.01 14.05
CA SER A 14 16.04 -21.15 12.86
C SER A 14 15.56 -21.84 11.59
N GLN A 15 15.80 -23.15 11.42
CA GLN A 15 15.26 -23.91 10.28
C GLN A 15 13.74 -23.99 10.28
N ILE A 16 13.13 -24.29 11.44
CA ILE A 16 11.68 -24.26 11.61
C ILE A 16 11.17 -22.87 11.27
N ALA A 17 11.76 -21.83 11.87
CA ALA A 17 11.39 -20.46 11.62
C ALA A 17 11.45 -20.14 10.12
N ASN A 18 12.47 -20.56 9.39
CA ASN A 18 12.61 -20.32 7.95
C ASN A 18 11.46 -20.90 7.11
N GLY A 19 10.89 -22.04 7.52
CA GLY A 19 9.75 -22.68 6.84
C GLY A 19 8.38 -22.06 7.10
N LEU A 20 8.26 -21.12 8.05
CA LEU A 20 6.98 -20.52 8.43
C LEU A 20 6.59 -19.33 7.53
N GLU A 21 5.31 -19.26 7.16
CA GLU A 21 4.68 -18.07 6.56
C GLU A 21 4.73 -16.87 7.53
N LEU A 22 4.48 -15.66 7.03
CA LEU A 22 4.68 -14.45 7.83
C LEU A 22 3.94 -14.48 9.18
N ILE A 23 2.65 -14.83 9.21
CA ILE A 23 1.87 -14.81 10.46
C ILE A 23 2.36 -15.87 11.46
N ASP A 24 2.65 -17.08 10.98
CA ASP A 24 3.18 -18.16 11.81
C ASP A 24 4.59 -17.82 12.30
N PHE A 25 5.40 -17.18 11.47
CA PHE A 25 6.71 -16.67 11.83
C PHE A 25 6.62 -15.60 12.91
N LEU A 26 5.71 -14.62 12.78
CA LEU A 26 5.52 -13.60 13.82
C LEU A 26 5.05 -14.22 15.14
N SER A 27 4.18 -15.22 15.07
CA SER A 27 3.73 -15.97 16.25
C SER A 27 4.88 -16.75 16.90
N PHE A 28 5.72 -17.41 16.09
CA PHE A 28 6.93 -18.12 16.53
C PHE A 28 7.88 -17.20 17.31
N ARG A 29 8.06 -15.96 16.85
CA ARG A 29 8.93 -14.95 17.50
C ARG A 29 8.44 -14.52 18.88
N CYS A 30 7.15 -14.64 19.13
CA CYS A 30 6.52 -14.21 20.37
C CYS A 30 6.45 -15.30 21.44
N VAL A 31 6.94 -16.53 21.16
CA VAL A 31 6.88 -17.65 22.11
C VAL A 31 7.78 -17.43 23.32
N CYS A 32 9.09 -17.23 23.12
CA CYS A 32 10.06 -16.95 24.18
C CYS A 32 11.33 -16.29 23.63
N LYS A 33 12.27 -15.91 24.52
CA LYS A 33 13.53 -15.24 24.13
C LYS A 33 14.40 -16.07 23.18
N ASP A 34 14.48 -17.38 23.37
CA ASP A 34 15.32 -18.26 22.53
C ASP A 34 14.76 -18.38 21.11
N TRP A 35 13.44 -18.52 20.99
CA TRP A 35 12.75 -18.57 19.69
C TRP A 35 12.81 -17.23 18.98
N ASN A 36 12.67 -16.12 19.71
CA ASN A 36 12.89 -14.78 19.18
C ASN A 36 14.33 -14.66 18.65
N THR A 37 15.34 -15.03 19.44
CA THR A 37 16.75 -14.95 19.03
C THR A 37 17.05 -15.82 17.81
N ALA A 38 16.52 -17.06 17.78
CA ALA A 38 16.66 -17.95 16.63
C ALA A 38 16.02 -17.39 15.35
N SER A 39 14.93 -16.64 15.48
CA SER A 39 14.27 -15.99 14.34
C SER A 39 15.06 -14.84 13.72
N LEU A 40 15.94 -14.18 14.49
CA LEU A 40 16.75 -13.05 14.00
C LEU A 40 17.76 -13.49 12.93
N LYS A 41 18.11 -14.78 12.91
CA LYS A 41 18.95 -15.39 11.86
C LYS A 41 18.21 -15.58 10.53
N VAL A 42 16.90 -15.39 10.50
CA VAL A 42 16.04 -15.62 9.33
C VAL A 42 15.55 -14.28 8.82
N SER A 43 15.80 -13.99 7.54
CA SER A 43 15.27 -12.79 6.88
C SER A 43 13.75 -12.93 6.68
N PRO A 44 12.93 -12.02 7.25
CA PRO A 44 11.50 -11.98 6.94
C PRO A 44 11.24 -11.54 5.49
N TYR A 45 12.22 -10.89 4.86
CA TYR A 45 12.11 -10.37 3.50
C TYR A 45 11.91 -11.53 2.50
N ASP A 46 12.70 -12.60 2.63
CA ASP A 46 12.72 -13.75 1.71
C ASP A 46 11.39 -14.52 1.67
N LYS A 47 10.54 -14.32 2.67
CA LYS A 47 9.25 -15.01 2.81
C LYS A 47 8.08 -14.32 2.10
N SER A 48 8.31 -13.12 1.57
CA SER A 48 7.26 -12.21 1.09
C SER A 48 7.38 -11.80 -0.37
N VAL A 49 8.59 -11.90 -0.96
CA VAL A 49 8.92 -11.34 -2.28
C VAL A 49 8.16 -12.02 -3.43
N LEU A 50 7.56 -13.19 -3.20
CA LEU A 50 6.91 -14.00 -4.24
C LEU A 50 5.40 -14.21 -4.02
N CYS A 51 4.80 -13.60 -3.01
CA CYS A 51 3.40 -13.81 -2.67
C CYS A 51 2.50 -12.72 -3.26
N ASP A 52 1.35 -13.13 -3.78
CA ASP A 52 0.24 -12.22 -4.09
C ASP A 52 -0.05 -11.31 -2.88
N PRO A 53 -0.43 -10.05 -3.11
CA PRO A 53 -0.73 -9.13 -2.02
C PRO A 53 -1.88 -9.66 -1.17
N TRP A 54 -1.78 -9.40 0.12
CA TRP A 54 -2.84 -9.66 1.09
C TRP A 54 -3.82 -8.49 1.08
N PHE A 55 -5.01 -8.73 1.60
CA PHE A 55 -6.03 -7.68 1.73
C PHE A 55 -6.34 -7.43 3.20
N LEU A 56 -6.10 -6.21 3.66
CA LEU A 56 -6.39 -5.76 5.01
C LEU A 56 -7.65 -4.89 5.00
N MET A 57 -8.67 -5.32 5.74
CA MET A 57 -9.97 -4.67 5.84
C MET A 57 -10.19 -4.13 7.25
N TYR A 58 -10.66 -2.89 7.36
CA TYR A 58 -10.86 -2.14 8.61
C TYR A 58 -12.00 -1.13 8.48
N GLY A 59 -12.28 -0.35 9.54
CA GLY A 59 -13.38 0.62 9.56
C GLY A 59 -14.74 0.04 10.01
N GLY A 60 -14.72 -1.16 10.58
CA GLY A 60 -15.87 -1.72 11.31
C GLY A 60 -15.96 -1.17 12.73
N GLU A 61 -16.43 -2.00 13.67
CA GLU A 61 -16.53 -1.61 15.07
C GLU A 61 -15.15 -1.67 15.77
N GLY A 62 -14.65 -0.50 16.17
CA GLY A 62 -13.39 -0.34 16.89
C GLY A 62 -12.15 -0.64 16.04
N SER A 63 -11.07 -1.04 16.73
CA SER A 63 -9.74 -1.24 16.12
C SER A 63 -9.53 -2.66 15.54
N LYS A 64 -10.58 -3.46 15.42
CA LYS A 64 -10.50 -4.83 14.88
C LYS A 64 -10.44 -4.79 13.35
N CYS A 65 -9.46 -5.48 12.79
CA CYS A 65 -9.25 -5.59 11.36
C CYS A 65 -9.23 -7.06 10.94
N SER A 66 -9.64 -7.29 9.69
CA SER A 66 -9.61 -8.60 9.05
C SER A 66 -8.52 -8.62 7.98
N LEU A 67 -7.61 -9.58 8.08
CA LEU A 67 -6.50 -9.74 7.15
C LEU A 67 -6.68 -11.02 6.35
N LEU A 68 -6.78 -10.89 5.03
CA LEU A 68 -6.99 -11.98 4.10
C LEU A 68 -5.68 -12.28 3.38
N SER A 69 -5.16 -13.49 3.60
CA SER A 69 -3.98 -13.99 2.88
C SER A 69 -4.32 -14.40 1.45
N HIS A 70 -3.28 -14.60 0.63
CA HIS A 70 -3.43 -15.12 -0.72
C HIS A 70 -4.09 -16.52 -0.78
N GLN A 71 -3.97 -17.32 0.29
CA GLN A 71 -4.57 -18.65 0.43
C GLN A 71 -6.02 -18.58 0.95
N ASN A 72 -6.63 -17.40 0.94
CA ASN A 72 -7.96 -17.15 1.47
C ASN A 72 -8.14 -17.39 2.98
N LYS A 73 -7.06 -17.65 3.74
CA LYS A 73 -7.10 -17.66 5.20
C LYS A 73 -7.39 -16.25 5.72
N CYS A 74 -8.30 -16.14 6.68
CA CYS A 74 -8.70 -14.89 7.32
C CYS A 74 -8.15 -14.85 8.74
N TYR A 75 -7.46 -13.77 9.09
CA TYR A 75 -6.90 -13.51 10.40
C TYR A 75 -7.55 -12.28 11.01
N SER A 76 -7.83 -12.32 12.31
CA SER A 76 -8.27 -11.15 13.07
C SER A 76 -7.04 -10.49 13.70
N ILE A 77 -6.84 -9.20 13.45
CA ILE A 77 -5.75 -8.42 14.03
C ILE A 77 -6.29 -7.10 14.59
N ASN A 78 -5.73 -6.62 15.69
CA ASN A 78 -6.15 -5.38 16.33
C ASN A 78 -5.20 -4.23 15.95
N LEU A 79 -5.58 -3.31 15.05
CA LEU A 79 -4.74 -2.21 14.56
C LEU A 79 -5.36 -0.85 14.92
N PRO A 80 -5.17 -0.35 16.16
CA PRO A 80 -5.74 0.94 16.58
C PRO A 80 -5.23 2.13 15.74
N GLU A 81 -4.06 2.01 15.12
CA GLU A 81 -3.51 3.04 14.23
C GLU A 81 -4.34 3.24 12.95
N LEU A 82 -5.20 2.28 12.60
CA LEU A 82 -6.13 2.38 11.46
C LEU A 82 -7.50 2.94 11.85
N ASP A 83 -7.78 3.07 13.14
CA ASP A 83 -9.08 3.57 13.60
C ASP A 83 -9.26 5.04 13.20
N GLY A 84 -10.35 5.33 12.48
CA GLY A 84 -10.60 6.62 11.85
C GLY A 84 -9.67 7.01 10.69
N ALA A 85 -8.52 6.36 10.52
CA ALA A 85 -7.53 6.72 9.50
C ALA A 85 -8.00 6.35 8.07
N ARG A 86 -7.49 7.06 7.06
CA ARG A 86 -7.66 6.75 5.64
C ARG A 86 -6.30 6.35 5.06
N CYS A 87 -6.25 5.23 4.35
CA CYS A 87 -5.06 4.83 3.61
C CYS A 87 -4.99 5.55 2.27
N LEU A 88 -3.91 6.29 2.03
CA LEU A 88 -3.67 7.04 0.80
C LEU A 88 -2.73 6.31 -0.16
N ALA A 89 -1.80 5.50 0.36
CA ALA A 89 -0.87 4.71 -0.44
C ALA A 89 -0.47 3.43 0.28
N SER A 90 -0.17 2.38 -0.49
CA SER A 90 0.39 1.11 -0.02
C SER A 90 1.52 0.69 -0.94
N TYR A 91 2.73 0.56 -0.41
CA TYR A 91 3.92 0.18 -1.18
C TYR A 91 4.95 -0.52 -0.29
N GLU A 92 5.51 -1.63 -0.78
CA GLU A 92 6.47 -2.48 -0.08
C GLU A 92 6.11 -2.76 1.40
N GLY A 93 4.86 -3.07 1.69
CA GLY A 93 4.39 -3.42 3.04
C GLY A 93 4.29 -2.26 4.04
N TRP A 94 4.46 -1.03 3.55
CA TRP A 94 4.19 0.20 4.26
C TRP A 94 2.89 0.82 3.76
N LEU A 95 2.16 1.43 4.69
CA LEU A 95 0.97 2.23 4.44
C LEU A 95 1.30 3.70 4.70
N LEU A 96 0.82 4.59 3.85
CA LEU A 96 0.73 6.01 4.14
C LEU A 96 -0.70 6.33 4.54
N LEU A 97 -0.88 6.75 5.78
CA LEU A 97 -2.18 6.97 6.41
C LEU A 97 -2.38 8.45 6.72
N PHE A 98 -3.60 8.92 6.54
CA PHE A 98 -4.07 10.21 7.03
C PHE A 98 -5.09 9.98 8.14
N GLY A 99 -4.82 10.49 9.34
CA GLY A 99 -5.69 10.34 10.50
C GLY A 99 -5.42 11.40 11.55
N GLN A 100 -6.48 11.89 12.19
CA GLN A 100 -6.40 12.92 13.24
C GLN A 100 -5.63 14.18 12.80
N GLY A 101 -5.75 14.58 11.53
CA GLY A 101 -5.08 15.75 10.97
C GLY A 101 -3.59 15.57 10.67
N SER A 102 -3.05 14.34 10.78
CA SER A 102 -1.64 14.03 10.55
C SER A 102 -1.45 12.98 9.46
N LEU A 103 -0.31 13.06 8.76
CA LEU A 103 0.18 12.00 7.88
C LEU A 103 1.21 11.16 8.63
N PHE A 104 1.12 9.84 8.49
CA PHE A 104 2.09 8.93 9.06
C PHE A 104 2.22 7.67 8.24
N PHE A 105 3.43 7.13 8.21
CA PHE A 105 3.69 5.78 7.75
C PHE A 105 3.35 4.76 8.82
N PHE A 106 2.83 3.62 8.39
CA PHE A 106 2.55 2.49 9.27
C PHE A 106 2.88 1.16 8.60
N CYS A 107 3.57 0.29 9.32
CA CYS A 107 3.78 -1.10 8.91
C CYS A 107 2.94 -2.03 9.81
N PRO A 108 1.82 -2.60 9.33
CA PRO A 108 0.89 -3.36 10.16
C PRO A 108 1.50 -4.57 10.90
N PHE A 109 2.51 -5.20 10.29
CA PHE A 109 3.13 -6.42 10.81
C PHE A 109 4.22 -6.16 11.85
N SER A 110 4.87 -5.00 11.80
CA SER A 110 5.89 -4.59 12.77
C SER A 110 5.38 -3.60 13.82
N ARG A 111 4.22 -2.98 13.58
CA ARG A 111 3.69 -1.84 14.34
C ARG A 111 4.57 -0.59 14.29
N ALA A 112 5.55 -0.55 13.38
CA ALA A 112 6.32 0.65 13.18
C ALA A 112 5.41 1.77 12.66
N LYS A 113 5.42 2.91 13.37
CA LYS A 113 4.73 4.14 13.00
C LYS A 113 5.78 5.25 12.89
N ILE A 114 5.75 6.00 11.80
CA ILE A 114 6.65 7.15 11.57
C ILE A 114 5.80 8.33 11.12
N GLU A 115 5.78 9.40 11.89
CA GLU A 115 4.99 10.61 11.59
C GLU A 115 5.71 11.50 10.58
N LEU A 116 4.95 12.11 9.67
CA LEU A 116 5.49 13.10 8.74
C LEU A 116 5.24 14.51 9.29
N PRO A 117 6.21 15.44 9.12
CA PRO A 117 6.04 16.83 9.54
C PRO A 117 5.01 17.57 8.67
N ASN A 118 4.43 18.62 9.24
CA ASN A 118 3.72 19.70 8.52
C ASN A 118 2.71 19.23 7.46
N CYS A 119 1.81 18.31 7.84
CA CYS A 119 0.79 17.72 6.98
C CYS A 119 0.17 18.74 5.99
N PRO A 120 0.23 18.48 4.66
CA PRO A 120 -0.26 19.41 3.65
C PRO A 120 -1.78 19.32 3.47
N LEU A 121 -2.43 18.35 4.11
CA LEU A 121 -3.85 18.03 3.91
C LEU A 121 -4.72 18.77 4.92
N THR A 122 -5.73 19.47 4.41
CA THR A 122 -6.72 20.21 5.22
C THR A 122 -8.04 19.47 5.38
N ASP A 123 -8.33 18.51 4.51
CA ASP A 123 -9.56 17.73 4.53
C ASP A 123 -9.29 16.28 4.09
N PRO A 124 -10.23 15.36 4.35
CA PRO A 124 -10.02 13.94 4.06
C PRO A 124 -10.39 13.56 2.62
N SER A 125 -10.78 14.47 1.73
CA SER A 125 -11.39 14.14 0.44
C SER A 125 -10.39 14.17 -0.73
N ASP A 126 -10.56 13.25 -1.67
CA ASP A 126 -9.98 13.26 -3.02
C ASP A 126 -8.45 13.38 -3.20
N HIS A 127 -7.70 13.13 -2.14
CA HIS A 127 -6.25 12.96 -2.23
C HIS A 127 -5.86 11.57 -2.72
N VAL A 128 -4.85 11.52 -3.60
CA VAL A 128 -4.07 10.32 -3.88
C VAL A 128 -2.62 10.56 -3.49
N ALA A 129 -1.95 9.53 -3.01
CA ALA A 129 -0.55 9.65 -2.62
C ALA A 129 0.28 8.47 -3.13
N ALA A 130 1.57 8.70 -3.22
CA ALA A 130 2.55 7.65 -3.49
C ALA A 130 3.86 8.00 -2.78
N PHE A 131 4.72 7.01 -2.61
CA PHE A 131 6.05 7.23 -2.07
C PHE A 131 7.08 6.33 -2.79
N SER A 132 8.33 6.79 -2.85
CA SER A 132 9.34 6.23 -3.75
C SER A 132 10.08 5.00 -3.22
N ALA A 133 10.13 4.83 -1.91
CA ALA A 133 10.90 3.80 -1.22
C ALA A 133 10.31 3.55 0.18
N PRO A 134 10.69 2.49 0.91
CA PRO A 134 10.34 2.38 2.32
C PRO A 134 10.70 3.67 3.09
N PRO A 135 9.90 4.12 4.05
CA PRO A 135 10.10 5.39 4.77
C PRO A 135 11.38 5.41 5.62
N THR A 136 12.01 4.27 5.82
CA THR A 136 13.32 4.14 6.45
C THR A 136 14.48 4.48 5.51
N SER A 137 14.26 4.54 4.19
CA SER A 137 15.30 4.88 3.20
C SER A 137 15.55 6.38 3.13
N GLU A 138 16.81 6.79 2.99
CA GLU A 138 17.22 8.21 2.93
C GLU A 138 16.76 8.92 1.64
N ASP A 139 16.50 8.16 0.57
CA ASP A 139 16.01 8.67 -0.72
C ASP A 139 14.48 8.60 -0.86
N CYS A 140 13.76 8.38 0.24
CA CYS A 140 12.31 8.32 0.20
C CYS A 140 11.71 9.72 -0.04
N ILE A 141 10.83 9.78 -1.03
CA ILE A 141 10.06 10.95 -1.44
C ILE A 141 8.60 10.57 -1.33
N VAL A 142 7.82 11.40 -0.66
CA VAL A 142 6.37 11.30 -0.56
C VAL A 142 5.75 12.36 -1.43
N VAL A 143 4.74 11.96 -2.19
CA VAL A 143 3.92 12.88 -2.96
C VAL A 143 2.45 12.73 -2.58
N VAL A 144 1.77 13.85 -2.45
CA VAL A 144 0.34 13.93 -2.21
C VAL A 144 -0.26 14.84 -3.27
N LEU A 145 -1.12 14.27 -4.09
CA LEU A 145 -1.83 14.96 -5.15
C LEU A 145 -3.23 15.31 -4.66
N ASP A 146 -3.57 16.58 -4.80
CA ASP A 146 -4.89 17.14 -4.61
C ASP A 146 -5.48 17.52 -5.98
N SER A 147 -6.66 16.98 -6.26
CA SER A 147 -7.44 17.23 -7.47
C SER A 147 -8.80 17.86 -7.17
N SER A 148 -8.91 18.67 -6.11
CA SER A 148 -10.15 19.36 -5.74
C SER A 148 -10.66 20.36 -6.81
N SER A 149 -9.84 20.66 -7.83
CA SER A 149 -10.17 21.53 -8.97
C SER A 149 -10.17 20.71 -10.26
N ASP A 150 -11.19 20.92 -11.10
CA ASP A 150 -11.30 20.30 -12.42
C ASP A 150 -10.20 20.76 -13.40
N THR A 151 -9.45 21.82 -13.06
CA THR A 151 -8.52 22.49 -13.98
C THR A 151 -7.08 22.57 -13.47
N GLU A 152 -6.86 22.26 -12.19
CA GLU A 152 -5.57 22.35 -11.54
C GLU A 152 -5.32 21.11 -10.69
N LEU A 153 -4.19 20.45 -10.95
CA LEU A 153 -3.63 19.48 -10.01
C LEU A 153 -2.60 20.16 -9.12
N ARG A 154 -2.68 19.92 -7.82
CA ARG A 154 -1.71 20.41 -6.83
C ARG A 154 -0.96 19.23 -6.23
N LEU A 155 0.36 19.26 -6.33
CA LEU A 155 1.24 18.25 -5.79
C LEU A 155 2.03 18.84 -4.63
N SER A 156 1.92 18.19 -3.47
CA SER A 156 2.79 18.43 -2.33
C SER A 156 3.84 17.31 -2.29
N ILE A 157 5.10 17.67 -2.13
CA ILE A 157 6.25 16.78 -2.19
C ILE A 157 7.06 16.94 -0.91
N LEU A 158 7.41 15.84 -0.24
CA LEU A 158 8.30 15.83 0.91
C LEU A 158 9.41 14.79 0.69
N CYS A 159 10.65 15.23 0.78
CA CYS A 159 11.81 14.35 0.83
C CYS A 159 12.12 14.05 2.30
N LYS A 160 12.56 12.83 2.61
CA LYS A 160 13.01 12.50 3.96
C LYS A 160 14.15 13.42 4.42
N GLY A 161 14.11 13.87 5.67
CA GLY A 161 15.07 14.81 6.23
C GLY A 161 14.72 16.29 6.01
N GLU A 162 13.70 16.57 5.20
CA GLU A 162 13.13 17.91 5.05
C GLU A 162 11.91 18.07 5.97
N ASP A 163 11.65 19.29 6.43
CA ASP A 163 10.50 19.63 7.26
C ASP A 163 9.39 20.35 6.49
N GLN A 164 9.67 20.88 5.30
CA GLN A 164 8.72 21.64 4.49
C GLN A 164 8.30 20.90 3.22
N TRP A 165 6.99 20.91 2.95
CA TRP A 165 6.44 20.36 1.72
C TRP A 165 6.63 21.33 0.54
N ALA A 166 7.39 20.89 -0.46
CA ALA A 166 7.49 21.60 -1.72
C ALA A 166 6.18 21.46 -2.51
N LYS A 167 5.72 22.54 -3.15
CA LYS A 167 4.47 22.56 -3.91
C LYS A 167 4.74 22.72 -5.40
N SER A 168 4.02 21.96 -6.22
CA SER A 168 3.98 22.12 -7.66
C SER A 168 2.53 22.07 -8.12
N SER A 169 2.16 22.87 -9.12
CA SER A 169 0.85 22.75 -9.76
C SER A 169 0.96 22.44 -11.25
N PHE A 170 -0.08 21.82 -11.77
CA PHE A 170 -0.25 21.53 -13.19
C PHE A 170 -1.61 22.02 -13.65
N LEU A 171 -1.61 23.05 -14.50
CA LEU A 171 -2.80 23.69 -15.05
C LEU A 171 -3.20 23.06 -16.40
N GLY A 172 -4.50 23.11 -16.70
CA GLY A 172 -5.03 22.62 -17.97
C GLY A 172 -5.27 21.10 -17.98
N PHE A 173 -5.36 20.51 -16.79
CA PHE A 173 -5.82 19.15 -16.59
C PHE A 173 -7.22 18.95 -17.21
N ARG A 174 -7.41 17.87 -17.96
CA ARG A 174 -8.69 17.47 -18.58
C ARG A 174 -8.97 15.98 -18.41
N PHE A 175 -8.46 15.38 -17.35
CA PHE A 175 -8.69 13.97 -17.07
C PHE A 175 -9.80 13.80 -16.05
N GLY A 176 -10.28 12.57 -15.91
CA GLY A 176 -11.18 12.21 -14.83
C GLY A 176 -10.48 12.34 -13.47
N LYS A 177 -11.23 12.05 -12.41
CA LYS A 177 -10.70 11.94 -11.06
C LYS A 177 -9.48 11.00 -11.05
N ILE A 178 -8.39 11.44 -10.43
CA ILE A 178 -7.23 10.59 -10.21
C ILE A 178 -7.57 9.58 -9.12
N GLU A 179 -7.36 8.30 -9.42
CA GLU A 179 -7.72 7.20 -8.52
C GLU A 179 -6.50 6.42 -8.04
N THR A 180 -5.36 6.55 -8.74
CA THR A 180 -4.18 5.73 -8.48
C THR A 180 -2.92 6.56 -8.67
N ALA A 181 -2.02 6.47 -7.71
CA ALA A 181 -0.69 7.04 -7.77
C ALA A 181 0.34 5.94 -7.48
N LEU A 182 1.48 5.97 -8.17
CA LEU A 182 2.58 5.04 -7.93
C LEU A 182 3.93 5.68 -8.25
N PHE A 183 4.99 5.09 -7.73
CA PHE A 183 6.35 5.38 -8.16
C PHE A 183 6.82 4.31 -9.16
N TYR A 184 7.23 4.74 -10.35
CA TYR A 184 7.55 3.86 -11.47
C TYR A 184 9.04 3.92 -11.81
N GLU A 185 9.63 2.74 -12.05
CA GLU A 185 11.02 2.54 -12.50
C GLU A 185 12.08 3.32 -11.70
N LYS A 186 11.84 3.55 -10.41
CA LYS A 186 12.71 4.34 -9.54
C LYS A 186 13.02 5.75 -10.07
N LYS A 187 12.11 6.32 -10.87
CA LYS A 187 12.39 7.51 -11.67
C LYS A 187 11.35 8.60 -11.51
N GLU A 188 10.08 8.26 -11.67
CA GLU A 188 9.00 9.23 -11.71
C GLU A 188 7.70 8.69 -11.10
N PHE A 189 6.86 9.60 -10.64
CA PHE A 189 5.53 9.29 -10.12
C PHE A 189 4.53 9.29 -11.25
N HIS A 190 3.66 8.27 -11.29
CA HIS A 190 2.57 8.15 -12.23
C HIS A 190 1.24 8.35 -11.49
N PHE A 191 0.36 9.15 -12.08
CA PHE A 191 -0.99 9.44 -11.61
C PHE A 191 -1.98 9.04 -12.70
N LEU A 192 -2.86 8.09 -12.40
CA LEU A 192 -3.79 7.48 -13.32
C LEU A 192 -5.21 7.93 -12.98
N ASP A 193 -5.94 8.44 -13.97
CA ASP A 193 -7.37 8.71 -13.84
C ASP A 193 -8.19 7.42 -13.96
N GLY A 194 -9.48 7.50 -13.63
CA GLY A 194 -10.48 6.42 -13.79
C GLY A 194 -10.60 5.82 -15.19
N ASP A 195 -10.05 6.46 -16.22
CA ASP A 195 -10.16 6.07 -17.62
C ASP A 195 -8.81 5.61 -18.18
N CYS A 196 -8.21 6.42 -19.06
CA CYS A 196 -6.96 6.17 -19.78
C CYS A 196 -5.99 7.36 -19.66
N GLY A 197 -6.23 8.32 -18.78
CA GLY A 197 -5.34 9.44 -18.51
C GLY A 197 -4.17 9.02 -17.64
N LEU A 198 -2.97 9.45 -18.04
CA LEU A 198 -1.76 9.30 -17.25
C LEU A 198 -1.05 10.65 -17.17
N ILE A 199 -0.70 11.04 -15.95
CA ILE A 199 0.20 12.15 -15.69
C ILE A 199 1.43 11.63 -14.99
N THR A 200 2.60 12.10 -15.42
CA THR A 200 3.88 11.75 -14.80
C THR A 200 4.52 12.99 -14.20
N PHE A 201 5.17 12.80 -13.06
CA PHE A 201 5.95 13.83 -12.38
C PHE A 201 7.29 13.28 -11.95
N ASN A 202 8.37 13.88 -12.45
CA ASN A 202 9.72 13.50 -12.07
C ASN A 202 10.25 14.41 -10.96
N ALA A 203 10.32 13.87 -9.74
CA ALA A 203 10.78 14.59 -8.55
C ALA A 203 12.31 14.77 -8.47
N SER A 204 13.09 14.02 -9.26
CA SER A 204 14.56 14.08 -9.25
C SER A 204 15.14 15.06 -10.28
N ASN A 205 14.31 15.55 -11.21
CA ASN A 205 14.73 16.47 -12.25
C ASN A 205 14.61 17.93 -11.76
N LYS A 206 15.68 18.72 -11.89
CA LYS A 206 15.72 20.16 -11.55
C LYS A 206 14.62 21.02 -12.19
N THR A 207 13.95 20.51 -13.21
CA THR A 207 12.87 21.20 -13.92
C THR A 207 11.45 20.84 -13.46
N ASN A 208 11.27 19.83 -12.58
CA ASN A 208 9.96 19.38 -12.05
C ASN A 208 8.87 19.30 -13.13
N ARG A 209 9.19 18.68 -14.27
CA ARG A 209 8.32 18.69 -15.45
C ARG A 209 7.25 17.62 -15.36
N TRP A 210 6.01 18.10 -15.31
CA TRP A 210 4.82 17.32 -15.60
C TRP A 210 4.79 16.89 -17.07
N LYS A 211 4.34 15.67 -17.33
CA LYS A 211 4.00 15.22 -18.67
C LYS A 211 2.66 14.50 -18.66
N GLN A 212 1.90 14.72 -19.71
CA GLN A 212 0.55 14.20 -19.90
C GLN A 212 0.53 13.18 -21.03
N TYR A 213 -0.16 12.07 -20.79
CA TYR A 213 -0.28 10.95 -21.71
C TYR A 213 -1.72 10.44 -21.75
N ARG A 214 -2.10 9.87 -22.90
CA ARG A 214 -3.31 9.06 -23.03
C ARG A 214 -2.89 7.62 -23.29
N LEU A 215 -3.29 6.72 -22.40
CA LEU A 215 -3.05 5.29 -22.51
C LEU A 215 -3.90 4.71 -23.64
N ILE A 216 -3.26 3.90 -24.48
CA ILE A 216 -3.91 3.20 -25.60
C ILE A 216 -3.64 1.71 -25.39
N VAL A 217 -4.72 0.92 -25.36
CA VAL A 217 -4.62 -0.54 -25.36
C VAL A 217 -4.66 -0.99 -26.83
N SER A 218 -3.50 -1.25 -27.44
CA SER A 218 -3.41 -1.74 -28.83
C SER A 218 -3.09 -3.24 -28.86
N ARG A 219 -3.72 -3.97 -29.80
CA ARG A 219 -3.31 -5.32 -30.19
C ARG A 219 -2.49 -5.34 -31.50
N ASP A 220 -2.37 -4.18 -32.16
CA ASP A 220 -1.71 -3.97 -33.45
C ASP A 220 -0.43 -3.12 -33.30
N GLU A 221 0.31 -2.93 -34.41
CA GLU A 221 1.58 -2.17 -34.47
C GLU A 221 1.49 -0.78 -33.82
N TYR A 222 2.46 -0.50 -32.94
CA TYR A 222 2.53 0.75 -32.20
C TYR A 222 2.91 1.94 -33.12
N PRO A 223 2.27 3.11 -32.97
CA PRO A 223 2.79 4.33 -33.57
C PRO A 223 4.24 4.53 -33.14
N SER A 224 5.14 4.89 -34.07
CA SER A 224 6.58 4.97 -33.83
C SER A 224 7.00 5.97 -32.73
N SER A 225 6.08 6.85 -32.29
CA SER A 225 6.27 7.82 -31.21
C SER A 225 5.74 7.36 -29.84
N SER A 226 5.23 6.13 -29.73
CA SER A 226 4.61 5.62 -28.50
C SER A 226 5.65 5.08 -27.52
N SER A 227 5.53 5.43 -26.25
CA SER A 227 6.30 4.79 -25.17
C SER A 227 5.53 3.60 -24.61
N VAL A 228 6.23 2.48 -24.41
CA VAL A 228 5.65 1.29 -23.78
C VAL A 228 5.86 1.36 -22.27
N LEU A 229 4.79 1.12 -21.51
CA LEU A 229 4.85 1.02 -20.05
C LEU A 229 5.04 -0.43 -19.66
N ASN A 230 6.00 -0.70 -18.79
CA ASN A 230 6.30 -2.04 -18.29
C ASN A 230 5.47 -2.39 -17.05
N TYR A 231 4.19 -2.03 -17.06
CA TYR A 231 3.21 -2.50 -16.09
C TYR A 231 1.84 -2.71 -16.73
N THR A 232 1.04 -3.56 -16.08
CA THR A 232 -0.38 -3.74 -16.39
C THR A 232 -1.24 -3.20 -15.26
N THR A 233 -2.45 -2.75 -15.58
CA THR A 233 -3.41 -2.30 -14.57
C THR A 233 -4.57 -3.28 -14.45
N ARG A 234 -5.02 -3.54 -13.23
CA ARG A 234 -6.24 -4.32 -12.92
C ARG A 234 -7.20 -3.48 -12.08
N LYS A 235 -8.46 -3.48 -12.48
CA LYS A 235 -9.59 -2.86 -11.76
C LYS A 235 -10.48 -3.97 -11.20
N ASN A 236 -11.28 -3.65 -10.18
CA ASN A 236 -12.32 -4.53 -9.62
C ASN A 236 -11.81 -5.87 -9.06
N ILE A 237 -10.55 -5.93 -8.63
CA ILE A 237 -9.95 -7.15 -8.07
C ILE A 237 -10.62 -7.52 -6.75
N PHE A 238 -10.90 -6.55 -5.88
CA PHE A 238 -11.59 -6.83 -4.62
C PHE A 238 -13.03 -7.29 -4.90
N GLN A 239 -13.76 -6.60 -5.77
CA GLN A 239 -15.11 -7.02 -6.15
C GLN A 239 -15.15 -8.47 -6.68
N LEU A 240 -14.26 -8.82 -7.61
CA LEU A 240 -14.17 -10.17 -8.16
C LEU A 240 -13.88 -11.22 -7.07
N LYS A 241 -12.94 -10.94 -6.15
CA LYS A 241 -12.65 -11.87 -5.04
C LYS A 241 -13.80 -11.97 -4.04
N ASN A 242 -14.54 -10.89 -3.83
CA ASN A 242 -15.71 -10.86 -2.95
C ASN A 242 -16.83 -11.74 -3.52
N GLU A 243 -17.10 -11.65 -4.82
CA GLU A 243 -18.15 -12.42 -5.52
C GLU A 243 -17.81 -13.92 -5.64
N GLN A 244 -16.54 -14.29 -5.70
CA GLN A 244 -16.09 -15.68 -5.74
C GLN A 244 -16.21 -16.43 -4.40
N ARG A 245 -16.45 -15.71 -3.29
CA ARG A 245 -16.57 -16.31 -1.95
C ARG A 245 -18.02 -16.69 -1.67
N GLU A 246 -18.24 -17.91 -1.17
CA GLU A 246 -19.57 -18.44 -0.83
C GLU A 246 -20.36 -17.53 0.13
N LYS A 247 -19.69 -16.89 1.10
CA LYS A 247 -20.30 -15.98 2.09
C LYS A 247 -19.99 -14.50 1.87
N GLY A 248 -19.27 -14.15 0.79
CA GLY A 248 -18.73 -12.80 0.61
C GLY A 248 -17.79 -12.34 1.74
N LEU A 249 -17.25 -11.13 1.62
CA LEU A 249 -16.54 -10.37 2.65
C LEU A 249 -17.35 -9.15 3.11
N LEU A 250 -18.32 -8.72 2.31
CA LEU A 250 -19.21 -7.59 2.57
C LEU A 250 -20.63 -8.09 2.86
N GLU A 251 -21.26 -7.47 3.85
CA GLU A 251 -22.70 -7.57 4.09
C GLU A 251 -23.47 -6.67 3.10
N ALA A 252 -24.80 -6.82 3.01
CA ALA A 252 -25.61 -6.09 2.03
C ALA A 252 -25.60 -4.55 2.24
N ASN A 253 -25.47 -4.11 3.48
CA ASN A 253 -25.36 -2.72 3.90
C ASN A 253 -23.91 -2.23 3.96
N ASP A 254 -22.91 -3.05 3.63
CA ASP A 254 -21.53 -2.59 3.61
C ASP A 254 -21.21 -1.86 2.30
N SER A 255 -20.62 -0.68 2.43
CA SER A 255 -19.85 -0.03 1.36
C SER A 255 -18.36 -0.19 1.67
N ILE A 256 -17.51 -0.11 0.66
CA ILE A 256 -16.06 -0.16 0.87
C ILE A 256 -15.29 0.74 -0.10
N SER A 257 -14.29 1.43 0.42
CA SER A 257 -13.23 2.05 -0.37
C SER A 257 -11.93 1.28 -0.19
N THR A 258 -11.22 0.99 -1.29
CA THR A 258 -9.95 0.25 -1.24
C THR A 258 -8.79 1.09 -1.72
N CYS A 259 -7.63 0.92 -1.09
CA CYS A 259 -6.36 1.45 -1.54
C CYS A 259 -5.61 0.35 -2.32
N GLY A 260 -5.31 0.66 -3.59
CA GLY A 260 -4.53 -0.20 -4.47
C GLY A 260 -3.06 -0.35 -4.06
N THR A 261 -2.33 -1.17 -4.80
CA THR A 261 -0.87 -1.33 -4.64
C THR A 261 -0.21 -1.85 -5.91
N ILE A 262 1.11 -1.85 -5.94
CA ILE A 262 1.93 -2.45 -6.99
C ILE A 262 2.34 -3.86 -6.55
N VAL A 263 2.16 -4.82 -7.44
CA VAL A 263 2.57 -6.21 -7.28
C VAL A 263 3.72 -6.49 -8.25
N PRO A 264 4.96 -6.64 -7.73
CA PRO A 264 6.11 -7.01 -8.53
C PRO A 264 5.88 -8.36 -9.20
N HIS A 265 6.22 -8.48 -10.48
CA HIS A 265 6.09 -9.75 -11.19
C HIS A 265 7.34 -10.62 -11.00
N SER A 266 7.16 -11.87 -10.60
CA SER A 266 8.24 -12.81 -10.26
C SER A 266 9.20 -13.13 -11.42
N SER A 267 8.75 -13.01 -12.67
CA SER A 267 9.59 -13.20 -13.86
C SER A 267 10.20 -11.90 -14.43
N GLY A 268 9.97 -10.74 -13.79
CA GLY A 268 10.48 -9.44 -14.24
C GLY A 268 9.90 -8.92 -15.56
N LEU A 269 8.79 -9.48 -16.06
CA LEU A 269 8.18 -9.07 -17.32
C LEU A 269 7.50 -7.69 -17.25
N CYS A 270 6.54 -7.51 -16.34
CA CYS A 270 5.89 -6.22 -16.09
C CYS A 270 5.17 -6.24 -14.75
N ASP A 271 5.24 -5.16 -13.98
CA ASP A 271 4.55 -5.06 -12.69
C ASP A 271 3.03 -5.01 -12.87
N MET A 272 2.27 -5.48 -11.88
CA MET A 272 0.81 -5.37 -11.88
C MET A 272 0.36 -4.29 -10.88
N ILE A 273 -0.37 -3.30 -11.37
CA ILE A 273 -1.00 -2.27 -10.54
C ILE A 273 -2.43 -2.72 -10.24
N ILE A 274 -2.71 -3.01 -8.97
CA ILE A 274 -4.07 -3.15 -8.48
C ILE A 274 -4.59 -1.75 -8.19
N ARG A 275 -5.63 -1.32 -8.91
CA ARG A 275 -6.22 0.00 -8.73
C ARG A 275 -7.16 0.03 -7.54
N SER A 276 -7.29 1.22 -6.95
CA SER A 276 -8.28 1.52 -5.91
C SER A 276 -9.70 1.30 -6.44
N GLU A 277 -10.61 0.88 -5.56
CA GLU A 277 -12.02 0.59 -5.87
C GLU A 277 -12.92 1.32 -4.88
N SER A 278 -14.10 1.75 -5.33
CA SER A 278 -15.17 2.23 -4.47
C SER A 278 -16.44 1.44 -4.77
N ILE A 279 -16.98 0.77 -3.77
CA ILE A 279 -18.18 -0.05 -3.89
C ILE A 279 -19.23 0.50 -2.94
N GLU A 280 -20.36 0.89 -3.50
CA GLU A 280 -21.51 1.38 -2.75
C GLU A 280 -22.31 0.24 -2.11
N ALA A 281 -22.93 0.53 -0.96
CA ALA A 281 -23.82 -0.43 -0.30
C ALA A 281 -25.08 -0.70 -1.14
N LYS A 282 -25.59 -1.93 -1.09
CA LYS A 282 -26.84 -2.28 -1.79
C LYS A 282 -28.07 -1.67 -1.11
N THR A 283 -27.99 -1.42 0.20
CA THR A 283 -29.04 -0.77 1.01
C THR A 283 -28.49 0.44 1.75
N GLN A 284 -29.15 1.60 1.63
CA GLN A 284 -28.62 2.90 2.10
C GLN A 284 -29.05 3.43 3.49
N PRO A 285 -30.17 3.04 4.13
CA PRO A 285 -30.56 3.74 5.35
C PRO A 285 -29.65 3.51 6.56
N GLU A 286 -28.76 2.48 6.53
CA GLU A 286 -27.83 2.13 7.61
C GLU A 286 -26.53 1.52 7.05
N SER A 287 -25.90 2.19 6.08
CA SER A 287 -24.69 1.66 5.46
C SER A 287 -23.46 1.83 6.35
N ARG A 288 -22.74 0.73 6.60
CA ARG A 288 -21.41 0.74 7.22
C ARG A 288 -20.38 0.99 6.13
N HIS A 289 -19.45 1.91 6.36
CA HIS A 289 -18.36 2.17 5.40
C HIS A 289 -17.06 1.54 5.85
N LEU A 290 -16.69 0.45 5.19
CA LEU A 290 -15.43 -0.24 5.39
C LEU A 290 -14.33 0.39 4.54
N LYS A 291 -13.09 0.13 4.94
CA LYS A 291 -11.89 0.49 4.19
C LYS A 291 -11.05 -0.75 3.97
N GLY A 292 -10.42 -0.83 2.81
CA GLY A 292 -9.58 -1.95 2.40
C GLY A 292 -8.22 -1.47 1.92
N VAL A 293 -7.18 -2.29 2.07
CA VAL A 293 -5.89 -2.02 1.46
C VAL A 293 -5.23 -3.31 0.97
N TRP A 294 -4.77 -3.28 -0.27
CA TRP A 294 -3.88 -4.31 -0.80
C TRP A 294 -2.47 -4.06 -0.28
N ILE A 295 -1.87 -5.06 0.35
CA ILE A 295 -0.57 -4.90 1.01
C ILE A 295 0.32 -6.12 0.79
N GLN A 296 1.59 -5.86 0.49
CA GLN A 296 2.61 -6.91 0.51
C GLN A 296 2.92 -7.27 1.97
N PRO A 297 2.77 -8.53 2.39
CA PRO A 297 3.01 -8.93 3.76
C PRO A 297 4.51 -8.87 4.07
N ARG A 298 4.98 -7.76 4.64
CA ARG A 298 6.40 -7.57 5.01
C ARG A 298 6.54 -7.16 6.46
N TYR A 299 7.59 -7.65 7.10
CA TYR A 299 7.99 -7.24 8.44
C TYR A 299 9.30 -6.46 8.37
N PHE A 300 9.30 -5.28 9.00
CA PHE A 300 10.48 -4.42 9.11
C PHE A 300 10.89 -4.31 10.58
N HIS A 301 12.18 -4.44 10.87
CA HIS A 301 12.71 -4.00 12.16
C HIS A 301 13.04 -2.51 12.03
N VAL A 302 12.33 -1.66 12.78
CA VAL A 302 12.47 -0.20 12.71
C VAL A 302 12.91 0.30 14.07
N PRO A 303 14.07 0.98 14.18
CA PRO A 303 14.53 1.59 15.42
C PRO A 303 13.52 2.62 15.94
N SER A 304 13.37 2.73 17.27
CA SER A 304 12.51 3.74 17.88
C SER A 304 12.96 5.19 17.65
N THR A 305 14.22 5.38 17.24
CA THR A 305 14.80 6.69 16.87
C THR A 305 14.49 7.07 15.43
N GLN A 306 13.79 6.24 14.66
CA GLN A 306 13.48 6.54 13.27
C GLN A 306 12.50 7.72 13.19
N THR A 307 12.93 8.79 12.55
CA THR A 307 12.11 9.97 12.25
C THR A 307 12.12 10.26 10.76
N TRP A 308 11.29 11.23 10.37
CA TRP A 308 11.21 11.80 9.03
C TRP A 308 11.66 13.25 9.03
#